data_AF-A0A9W8P365-F1
#
_entry.id   AF-A0A9W8P365-F1
#
_cell.length_a   1.000
_cell.length_b   1.000
_cell.length_c   1.000
_cell.angle_alpha   90.00
_cell.angle_beta   90.00
_cell.angle_gamma   90.00
#
_symmetry.space_group_name_H-M   'P 1'
#
loop_
_entity.id
_entity.type
_entity.pdbx_description
1 polymer ?
#
loop_
_entity_poly.entity_id
_entity_poly.type
_entity_poly.pdbx_seq_one_letter_code
_entity_poly.pdbx_strand_id
1 'polypeptide(L)'
;MSALPPAARIAVGVGLTGSAWCAGAIMSCSILAVPALTDPNLPAAAAAHASCIWHNLYNRGKSTVPPIAISTAAAFAYATYAIPNPFSLKLIQRSRNLLAVAGLFTVAIVPFTLLLMKSTNDALHAKALAVQERSRKGLNTPLDDGTRELLSNWNILNFVRGILPLAATGFGISAVLF
;
A
#
# COMPACT_ATOMS: atom_id res chain seq x y z
N MET A 1 -29.48 -15.03 -1.49
CA MET A 1 -28.67 -13.82 -1.78
C MET A 1 -29.46 -12.50 -1.72
N SER A 2 -30.78 -12.52 -1.45
CA SER A 2 -31.60 -11.32 -1.26
C SER A 2 -31.81 -11.02 0.23
N ALA A 3 -31.04 -10.08 0.81
CA ALA A 3 -31.44 -9.33 2.02
C ALA A 3 -30.47 -8.22 2.49
N LEU A 4 -29.29 -8.02 1.89
CA LEU A 4 -28.46 -6.86 2.29
C LEU A 4 -29.08 -5.56 1.78
N PRO A 5 -29.22 -4.50 2.61
CA PRO A 5 -29.65 -3.18 2.17
C PRO A 5 -28.74 -2.68 1.04
N PRO A 6 -29.25 -1.93 0.06
CA PRO A 6 -28.44 -1.41 -1.06
C PRO A 6 -27.17 -0.71 -0.59
N ALA A 7 -27.26 0.11 0.47
CA ALA A 7 -26.12 0.81 1.05
C ALA A 7 -25.02 -0.13 1.57
N ALA A 8 -25.38 -1.26 2.22
CA ALA A 8 -24.41 -2.23 2.70
C ALA A 8 -23.69 -2.93 1.53
N ARG A 9 -24.39 -3.22 0.44
CA ARG A 9 -23.78 -3.81 -0.77
C ARG A 9 -22.81 -2.85 -1.45
N ILE A 10 -23.20 -1.57 -1.55
CA ILE A 10 -22.33 -0.52 -2.08
C ILE A 10 -21.07 -0.41 -1.22
N ALA A 11 -21.21 -0.38 0.10
CA ALA A 11 -20.08 -0.28 1.01
C ALA A 11 -19.13 -1.48 0.93
N VAL A 12 -19.66 -2.70 0.84
CA VAL A 12 -18.86 -3.90 0.57
C VAL A 12 -18.14 -3.80 -0.78
N GLY A 13 -18.85 -3.37 -1.83
CA GLY A 13 -18.27 -3.19 -3.16
C GLY A 13 -17.11 -2.19 -3.16
N VAL A 14 -17.29 -1.03 -2.51
CA VAL A 14 -16.26 -0.01 -2.33
C VAL A 14 -15.09 -0.54 -1.50
N GLY A 15 -15.35 -1.28 -0.43
CA GLY A 15 -14.32 -1.92 0.39
C GLY A 15 -13.46 -2.90 -0.42
N LEU A 16 -14.10 -3.75 -1.22
CA LEU A 16 -13.41 -4.74 -2.06
C LEU A 16 -12.57 -4.10 -3.15
N THR A 17 -13.15 -3.16 -3.92
CA THR A 17 -12.42 -2.49 -5.00
C THR A 17 -11.31 -1.60 -4.46
N GLY A 18 -11.57 -0.86 -3.38
CA GLY A 18 -10.58 0.01 -2.75
C GLY A 18 -9.39 -0.77 -2.16
N SER A 19 -9.64 -1.91 -1.50
CA SER A 19 -8.57 -2.75 -0.94
C SER A 19 -7.73 -3.41 -2.04
N ALA A 20 -8.38 -3.97 -3.07
CA ALA A 20 -7.68 -4.57 -4.21
C ALA A 20 -6.85 -3.53 -4.97
N TRP A 21 -7.39 -2.32 -5.17
CA TRP A 21 -6.68 -1.21 -5.78
C TRP A 21 -5.47 -0.78 -4.94
N CYS A 22 -5.63 -0.64 -3.61
CA CYS A 22 -4.51 -0.31 -2.72
C CYS A 22 -3.39 -1.36 -2.80
N ALA A 23 -3.75 -2.65 -2.81
CA ALA A 23 -2.79 -3.74 -2.98
C ALA A 23 -2.03 -3.62 -4.31
N GLY A 24 -2.74 -3.49 -5.44
CA GLY A 24 -2.13 -3.35 -6.75
C GLY A 24 -1.25 -2.10 -6.87
N ALA A 25 -1.70 -0.95 -6.37
CA ALA A 25 -0.94 0.29 -6.38
C ALA A 25 0.37 0.17 -5.57
N ILE A 26 0.31 -0.45 -4.38
CA ILE A 26 1.50 -0.67 -3.55
C ILE A 26 2.45 -1.69 -4.19
N MET A 27 1.93 -2.85 -4.58
CA MET A 27 2.74 -3.96 -5.11
C MET A 27 3.34 -3.64 -6.49
N SER A 28 2.68 -2.82 -7.32
CA SER A 28 3.24 -2.39 -8.61
C SER A 28 4.54 -1.60 -8.45
N CYS A 29 4.71 -0.85 -7.36
CA CYS A 29 5.99 -0.21 -7.05
C CYS A 29 7.10 -1.26 -6.86
N SER A 30 6.80 -2.38 -6.24
CA SER A 30 7.75 -3.47 -6.00
C SER A 30 8.01 -4.33 -7.24
N ILE A 31 6.97 -4.61 -8.02
CA ILE A 31 7.03 -5.51 -9.18
C ILE A 31 7.61 -4.79 -10.40
N LEU A 32 7.33 -3.50 -10.57
CA LEU A 32 7.67 -2.74 -11.78
C LEU A 32 8.69 -1.64 -11.49
N ALA A 33 8.39 -0.75 -10.54
CA ALA A 33 9.19 0.46 -10.36
C ALA A 33 10.59 0.18 -9.81
N VAL A 34 10.71 -0.62 -8.74
CA VAL A 34 12.03 -0.92 -8.17
C VAL A 34 12.93 -1.69 -9.13
N PRO A 35 12.49 -2.78 -9.79
CA PRO A 35 13.32 -3.47 -10.78
C PRO A 35 13.82 -2.53 -11.89
N ALA A 36 12.96 -1.63 -12.39
CA ALA A 36 13.36 -0.64 -13.38
C ALA A 36 14.40 0.38 -12.86
N LEU A 37 14.33 0.76 -11.57
CA LEU A 37 15.30 1.65 -10.94
C LEU A 37 16.64 0.98 -10.61
N THR A 38 16.66 -0.35 -10.51
CA THR A 38 17.86 -1.12 -10.17
C THR A 38 18.43 -1.92 -11.34
N ASP A 39 17.89 -1.74 -12.55
CA ASP A 39 18.34 -2.42 -13.76
C ASP A 39 19.83 -2.13 -14.02
N PRO A 40 20.68 -3.15 -14.16
CA PRO A 40 22.10 -2.96 -14.49
C PRO A 40 22.36 -2.21 -15.80
N ASN A 41 21.39 -2.24 -16.73
CA ASN A 41 21.47 -1.57 -18.03
C ASN A 41 20.95 -0.12 -17.98
N LEU A 42 20.50 0.35 -16.81
CA LEU A 42 20.02 1.71 -16.65
C LEU A 42 21.18 2.70 -16.90
N PRO A 43 20.97 3.78 -17.70
CA PRO A 43 22.01 4.76 -17.94
C PRO A 43 22.58 5.31 -16.63
N ALA A 44 23.90 5.50 -16.55
CA ALA A 44 24.58 5.91 -15.30
C ALA A 44 23.98 7.20 -14.69
N ALA A 45 23.57 8.15 -15.53
CA ALA A 45 22.91 9.38 -15.09
C ALA A 45 21.55 9.11 -14.41
N ALA A 46 20.78 8.15 -14.91
CA ALA A 46 19.50 7.75 -14.33
C ALA A 46 19.69 6.92 -13.06
N ALA A 47 20.66 5.99 -13.05
CA ALA A 47 21.03 5.22 -11.87
C ALA A 47 21.47 6.13 -10.71
N ALA A 48 22.25 7.17 -10.99
CA ALA A 48 22.67 8.16 -9.99
C ALA A 48 21.50 8.96 -9.37
N HIS A 49 20.34 9.01 -10.03
CA HIS A 49 19.14 9.70 -9.57
C HIS A 49 18.03 8.74 -9.10
N ALA A 50 18.30 7.44 -8.95
CA ALA A 50 17.31 6.45 -8.57
C ALA A 50 16.62 6.78 -7.22
N SER A 51 17.38 7.28 -6.24
CA SER A 51 16.82 7.75 -4.95
C SER A 51 15.86 8.93 -5.11
N CYS A 52 16.16 9.86 -6.02
CA CYS A 52 15.27 10.99 -6.34
C CYS A 52 13.98 10.52 -7.01
N ILE A 53 14.06 9.56 -7.92
CA ILE A 53 12.88 8.99 -8.58
C ILE A 53 12.02 8.25 -7.55
N TRP A 54 12.64 7.43 -6.71
CA TRP A 54 11.97 6.78 -5.58
C TRP A 54 11.33 7.80 -4.63
N HIS A 55 12.02 8.89 -4.31
CA HIS A 55 11.51 9.94 -3.42
C HIS A 55 10.20 10.54 -3.94
N ASN A 56 10.16 10.84 -5.24
CA ASN A 56 8.97 11.36 -5.90
C ASN A 56 7.85 10.31 -5.94
N LEU A 57 8.18 9.05 -6.21
CA LEU A 57 7.24 7.93 -6.16
C LEU A 57 6.62 7.79 -4.75
N TYR A 58 7.46 7.80 -3.71
CA TYR A 58 7.04 7.71 -2.31
C TYR A 58 6.09 8.84 -1.93
N ASN A 59 6.43 10.09 -2.28
CA ASN A 59 5.60 11.25 -1.94
C ASN A 59 4.22 11.18 -2.61
N ARG A 60 4.16 10.79 -3.90
CA ARG A 60 2.89 10.59 -4.62
C ARG A 60 2.07 9.45 -4.01
N GLY A 61 2.74 8.34 -3.64
CA GLY A 61 2.08 7.23 -2.96
C GLY A 61 1.51 7.63 -1.60
N LYS A 62 2.29 8.36 -0.79
CA LYS A 62 1.92 8.85 0.54
C LYS A 62 0.74 9.82 0.49
N SER A 63 0.63 10.66 -0.54
CA SER A 63 -0.50 11.59 -0.69
C SER A 63 -1.77 10.93 -1.24
N THR A 64 -1.67 9.73 -1.81
CA THR A 64 -2.78 9.12 -2.57
C THR A 64 -3.33 7.85 -1.89
N VAL A 65 -2.45 6.92 -1.52
CA VAL A 65 -2.85 5.59 -1.03
C VAL A 65 -3.45 5.63 0.37
N PRO A 66 -2.87 6.32 1.39
CA PRO A 66 -3.46 6.35 2.72
C PRO A 66 -4.88 6.95 2.79
N PRO A 67 -5.21 8.07 2.11
CA PRO A 67 -6.60 8.55 2.07
C PRO A 67 -7.58 7.53 1.48
N ILE A 68 -7.20 6.83 0.41
CA ILE A 68 -8.04 5.80 -0.20
C ILE A 68 -8.19 4.59 0.74
N ALA A 69 -7.12 4.18 1.40
CA ALA A 69 -7.15 3.10 2.38
C ALA A 69 -8.07 3.43 3.57
N ILE A 70 -8.06 4.67 4.06
CA ILE A 70 -8.95 5.15 5.13
C ILE A 70 -10.41 5.10 4.67
N SER A 71 -10.71 5.64 3.48
CA SER A 71 -12.07 5.60 2.92
C SER A 71 -12.56 4.17 2.70
N THR A 72 -11.68 3.28 2.24
CA THR A 72 -11.96 1.85 2.06
C THR A 72 -12.23 1.16 3.39
N ALA A 73 -11.42 1.43 4.42
CA ALA A 73 -11.62 0.90 5.76
C ALA A 73 -12.93 1.40 6.39
N ALA A 74 -13.28 2.67 6.16
CA ALA A 74 -14.57 3.23 6.58
C ALA A 74 -15.76 2.55 5.89
N ALA A 75 -15.64 2.21 4.60
CA ALA A 75 -16.65 1.43 3.88
C ALA A 75 -16.84 0.03 4.49
N PHE A 76 -15.75 -0.67 4.81
CA PHE A 76 -15.81 -1.95 5.53
C PHE A 76 -16.40 -1.82 6.94
N ALA A 77 -16.06 -0.76 7.67
CA ALA A 77 -16.62 -0.48 8.99
C ALA A 77 -18.13 -0.22 8.92
N TYR A 78 -18.58 0.57 7.93
CA TYR A 78 -20.01 0.78 7.69
C TYR A 78 -20.71 -0.53 7.34
N ALA A 79 -20.14 -1.34 6.44
CA ALA A 79 -20.71 -2.65 6.09
C ALA A 79 -20.83 -3.57 7.33
N THR A 80 -19.84 -3.55 8.22
CA THR A 80 -19.85 -4.30 9.49
C THR A 80 -21.03 -3.91 10.40
N TYR A 81 -21.43 -2.63 10.38
CA TYR A 81 -22.57 -2.12 11.13
C TYR A 81 -23.91 -2.36 10.43
N ALA A 82 -23.95 -2.20 9.10
CA ALA A 82 -25.17 -2.16 8.31
C ALA A 82 -25.68 -3.55 7.84
N ILE A 83 -24.94 -4.63 8.09
CA ILE A 83 -25.43 -5.99 7.83
C ILE A 83 -26.63 -6.29 8.76
N PRO A 84 -27.84 -6.52 8.22
CA PRO A 84 -29.00 -6.91 9.03
C PRO A 84 -28.74 -8.26 9.69
N ASN A 85 -29.50 -8.60 10.73
CA ASN A 85 -29.46 -9.94 11.33
C ASN A 85 -30.08 -11.00 10.39
N PRO A 86 -29.32 -11.87 9.70
CA PRO A 86 -29.84 -13.13 9.17
C PRO A 86 -30.28 -14.07 10.29
N PHE A 87 -30.97 -15.14 9.89
CA PHE A 87 -31.56 -16.18 10.76
C PHE A 87 -30.58 -16.92 11.70
N SER A 88 -29.26 -16.66 11.66
CA SER A 88 -28.24 -17.30 12.51
C SER A 88 -27.19 -16.33 13.05
N LEU A 89 -27.15 -16.14 14.38
CA LEU A 89 -26.19 -15.28 15.10
C LEU A 89 -24.71 -15.62 14.82
N LYS A 90 -24.38 -16.90 14.63
CA LYS A 90 -22.99 -17.32 14.34
C LYS A 90 -22.49 -16.82 12.99
N LEU A 91 -23.35 -16.87 11.97
CA LEU A 91 -23.00 -16.43 10.63
C LEU A 91 -22.80 -14.90 10.58
N ILE A 92 -23.62 -14.17 11.35
CA ILE A 92 -23.52 -12.71 11.53
C ILE A 92 -22.17 -12.31 12.07
N GLN A 93 -21.82 -12.91 13.21
CA GLN A 93 -20.62 -12.53 13.91
C GLN A 93 -19.39 -12.85 13.08
N ARG A 94 -19.42 -13.95 12.31
CA ARG A 94 -18.38 -14.28 11.34
C ARG A 94 -18.23 -13.20 10.26
N SER A 95 -19.29 -12.86 9.52
CA SER A 95 -19.20 -11.89 8.42
C SER A 95 -18.80 -10.49 8.92
N ARG A 96 -19.35 -10.07 10.07
CA ARG A 96 -18.98 -8.79 10.71
C ARG A 96 -17.52 -8.77 11.14
N ASN A 97 -17.03 -9.85 11.77
CA ASN A 97 -15.63 -9.95 12.16
C ASN A 97 -14.70 -9.92 10.94
N LEU A 98 -15.05 -10.64 9.86
CA LEU A 98 -14.26 -10.65 8.63
C LEU A 98 -14.19 -9.27 7.97
N LEU A 99 -15.29 -8.52 7.91
CA LEU A 99 -15.29 -7.16 7.38
C LEU A 99 -14.53 -6.18 8.28
N ALA A 100 -14.64 -6.31 9.60
CA ALA A 100 -13.84 -5.52 10.54
C ALA A 100 -12.34 -5.79 10.35
N VAL A 101 -11.94 -7.06 10.23
CA VAL A 101 -10.56 -7.45 9.95
C VAL A 101 -10.11 -6.93 8.59
N ALA A 102 -10.96 -6.97 7.56
CA ALA A 102 -10.65 -6.38 6.26
C ALA A 102 -10.37 -4.87 6.35
N GLY A 103 -11.19 -4.12 7.09
CA GLY A 103 -10.96 -2.70 7.35
C GLY A 103 -9.63 -2.44 8.06
N LEU A 104 -9.33 -3.21 9.11
CA LEU A 104 -8.08 -3.11 9.86
C LEU A 104 -6.85 -3.39 8.99
N PHE A 105 -6.87 -4.48 8.21
CA PHE A 105 -5.77 -4.84 7.32
C PHE A 105 -5.56 -3.80 6.20
N THR A 106 -6.63 -3.16 5.73
CA THR A 106 -6.53 -2.10 4.72
C THR A 106 -5.78 -0.87 5.27
N VAL A 107 -6.13 -0.39 6.47
CA VAL A 107 -5.49 0.79 7.07
C VAL A 107 -4.14 0.48 7.71
N ALA A 108 -3.85 -0.79 8.01
CA ALA A 108 -2.59 -1.25 8.62
C ALA A 108 -1.34 -0.91 7.79
N ILE A 109 -1.49 -0.56 6.50
CA ILE A 109 -0.40 -0.06 5.67
C ILE A 109 0.29 1.17 6.28
N VAL A 110 -0.45 2.01 7.03
CA VAL A 110 0.08 3.23 7.66
C VAL A 110 1.02 2.88 8.82
N PRO A 111 0.58 2.18 9.89
CA PRO A 111 1.48 1.78 10.96
C PRO A 111 2.61 0.86 10.46
N PHE A 112 2.38 -0.01 9.47
CA PHE A 112 3.45 -0.79 8.84
C PHE A 112 4.56 0.12 8.29
N THR A 113 4.18 1.18 7.58
CA THR A 113 5.15 2.12 6.99
C THR A 113 5.92 2.88 8.07
N LEU A 114 5.25 3.32 9.14
CA LEU A 114 5.85 4.12 10.20
C LEU A 114 6.73 3.31 11.15
N LEU A 115 6.45 2.01 11.32
CA LEU A 115 7.18 1.16 12.26
C LEU A 115 8.27 0.33 11.56
N LEU A 116 7.95 -0.31 10.44
CA LEU A 116 8.84 -1.30 9.80
C LEU A 116 9.65 -0.71 8.64
N MET A 117 9.13 0.31 7.96
CA MET A 117 9.82 0.93 6.82
C MET A 117 10.57 2.21 7.15
N LYS A 118 10.43 2.74 8.38
CA LYS A 118 10.94 4.06 8.75
C LYS A 118 12.44 4.22 8.49
N SER A 119 13.25 3.29 8.99
CA SER A 119 14.71 3.36 8.83
C SER A 119 15.11 3.40 7.35
N THR A 120 14.54 2.50 6.54
CA THR A 120 14.84 2.43 5.10
C THR A 120 14.35 3.66 4.35
N ASN A 121 13.13 4.14 4.67
CA ASN A 121 12.57 5.35 4.07
C ASN A 121 13.46 6.58 4.40
N ASP A 122 13.83 6.76 5.66
CA ASP A 122 14.66 7.89 6.11
C ASP A 122 16.02 7.89 5.40
N ALA A 123 16.66 6.72 5.27
CA ALA A 123 17.92 6.57 4.55
C ALA A 123 17.78 6.90 3.05
N LEU A 124 16.72 6.42 2.39
CA LEU A 124 16.46 6.74 0.98
C LEU A 124 16.12 8.23 0.77
N HIS A 125 15.39 8.84 1.69
CA HIS A 125 15.14 10.29 1.69
C HIS A 125 16.45 11.08 1.82
N ALA A 126 17.35 10.68 2.73
CA ALA A 126 18.65 11.32 2.89
C ALA A 126 19.51 11.21 1.61
N LYS A 127 19.53 10.03 0.97
CA LYS A 127 20.21 9.83 -0.32
C LYS A 127 19.63 10.73 -1.41
N ALA A 128 18.30 10.82 -1.52
CA ALA A 128 17.63 11.69 -2.49
C ALA A 128 18.00 13.17 -2.30
N LEU A 129 17.97 13.66 -1.07
CA LEU A 129 18.34 15.05 -0.75
C LEU A 129 19.81 15.34 -1.06
N ALA A 130 20.72 14.40 -0.73
CA ALA A 130 22.14 14.54 -1.03
C ALA A 130 22.41 14.62 -2.55
N VAL A 131 21.70 13.80 -3.34
CA VAL A 131 21.79 13.84 -4.81
C VAL A 131 21.25 15.18 -5.34
N GLN A 132 20.07 15.62 -4.91
CA GLN A 132 19.48 16.89 -5.33
C GLN A 132 20.40 18.08 -5.05
N GLU A 133 21.02 18.13 -3.88
CA GLU A 133 21.92 19.22 -3.51
C GLU A 133 23.21 19.22 -4.34
N ARG A 134 23.75 18.05 -4.70
CA ARG A 134 24.91 17.96 -5.60
C ARG A 134 24.56 18.41 -7.02
N SER A 135 23.42 17.94 -7.55
CA SER A 135 22.95 18.35 -8.87
C SER A 135 22.71 19.87 -8.94
N ARG A 136 22.17 20.49 -7.89
CA ARG A 136 22.00 21.95 -7.79
C ARG A 136 23.33 22.71 -7.82
N LYS A 137 24.41 22.10 -7.28
CA LYS A 137 25.77 22.67 -7.28
C LYS A 137 26.55 22.36 -8.56
N GLY A 138 25.94 21.69 -9.55
CA GLY A 138 26.64 21.26 -10.76
C GLY A 138 27.74 20.21 -10.51
N LEU A 139 27.68 19.53 -9.37
CA LEU A 139 28.65 18.48 -9.03
C LEU A 139 28.22 17.17 -9.65
N ASN A 140 29.20 16.38 -10.11
CA ASN A 140 28.94 15.02 -10.56
C ASN A 140 28.36 14.18 -9.41
N THR A 141 27.24 13.52 -9.68
CA THR A 141 26.62 12.57 -8.77
C THR A 141 27.30 11.21 -8.97
N PRO A 142 28.15 10.74 -8.03
CA PRO A 142 28.84 9.48 -8.21
C PRO A 142 27.86 8.31 -8.26
N LEU A 143 28.33 7.22 -8.85
CA LEU A 143 27.62 5.95 -8.93
C LEU A 143 27.22 5.49 -7.51
N ASP A 144 26.09 4.82 -7.47
CA ASP A 144 25.28 4.55 -6.30
C ASP A 144 26.00 3.96 -5.06
N ASP A 145 26.19 4.81 -4.04
CA ASP A 145 26.73 4.50 -2.71
C ASP A 145 25.68 3.82 -1.79
N GLY A 146 25.22 2.62 -2.17
CA GLY A 146 24.32 1.79 -1.36
C GLY A 146 22.80 2.05 -1.52
N THR A 147 22.36 2.93 -2.43
CA THR A 147 20.94 3.11 -2.75
C THR A 147 20.32 1.83 -3.31
N ARG A 148 21.05 1.02 -4.08
CA ARG A 148 20.55 -0.24 -4.64
C ARG A 148 20.18 -1.22 -3.56
N GLU A 149 20.99 -1.32 -2.51
CA GLU A 149 20.70 -2.14 -1.35
C GLU A 149 19.48 -1.61 -0.58
N LEU A 150 19.42 -0.29 -0.35
CA LEU A 150 18.26 0.34 0.28
C LEU A 150 16.97 0.16 -0.52
N LEU A 151 17.03 0.27 -1.85
CA LEU A 151 15.90 0.03 -2.75
C LEU A 151 15.48 -1.44 -2.73
N SER A 152 16.44 -2.38 -2.67
CA SER A 152 16.15 -3.81 -2.52
C SER A 152 15.43 -4.10 -1.19
N ASN A 153 15.94 -3.55 -0.08
CA ASN A 153 15.30 -3.68 1.23
C ASN A 153 13.90 -3.06 1.25
N TRP A 154 13.77 -1.85 0.67
CA TRP A 154 12.48 -1.20 0.52
C TRP A 154 11.51 -2.02 -0.33
N ASN A 155 12.00 -2.67 -1.40
CA ASN A 155 11.20 -3.49 -2.30
C ASN A 155 10.47 -4.60 -1.54
N ILE A 156 11.22 -5.36 -0.74
CA ILE A 156 10.70 -6.48 0.04
C ILE A 156 9.65 -5.98 1.04
N LEU A 157 9.99 -4.95 1.82
CA LEU A 157 9.08 -4.39 2.81
C LEU A 157 7.81 -3.81 2.17
N ASN A 158 7.94 -3.11 1.04
CA ASN A 158 6.83 -2.54 0.31
C ASN A 158 5.91 -3.64 -0.29
N PHE A 159 6.49 -4.73 -0.76
CA PHE A 159 5.72 -5.87 -1.25
C PHE A 159 4.89 -6.49 -0.12
N VAL A 160 5.51 -6.75 1.03
CA VAL A 160 4.82 -7.26 2.23
C VAL A 160 3.73 -6.29 2.69
N ARG A 161 3.99 -4.97 2.66
CA ARG A 161 2.97 -3.95 2.93
C ARG A 161 1.75 -4.09 2.01
N GLY A 162 1.96 -4.40 0.74
CA GLY A 162 0.90 -4.61 -0.26
C GLY A 162 0.07 -5.88 -0.03
N ILE A 163 0.62 -6.89 0.65
CA ILE A 163 -0.12 -8.10 1.04
C ILE A 163 -1.24 -7.78 2.05
N LEU A 164 -1.08 -6.75 2.90
CA LEU A 164 -2.08 -6.38 3.89
C LEU A 164 -3.45 -6.02 3.25
N PRO A 165 -3.54 -5.04 2.34
CA PRO A 165 -4.80 -4.74 1.66
C PRO A 165 -5.26 -5.88 0.73
N LEU A 166 -4.34 -6.73 0.22
CA LEU A 166 -4.74 -7.91 -0.54
C LEU A 166 -5.46 -8.95 0.34
N ALA A 167 -4.93 -9.18 1.55
CA ALA A 167 -5.58 -10.02 2.55
C ALA A 167 -6.94 -9.44 2.97
N ALA A 168 -7.04 -8.10 3.09
CA ALA A 168 -8.32 -7.44 3.31
C ALA A 168 -9.36 -7.74 2.20
N THR A 169 -8.94 -7.76 0.93
CA THR A 169 -9.81 -8.19 -0.17
C THR A 169 -10.26 -9.64 0.03
N GLY A 170 -9.36 -10.55 0.41
CA GLY A 170 -9.69 -11.96 0.69
C GLY A 170 -10.68 -12.13 1.84
N PHE A 171 -10.51 -11.39 2.94
CA PHE A 171 -11.45 -11.38 4.06
C PHE A 171 -12.81 -10.80 3.65
N GLY A 172 -12.83 -9.73 2.87
CA GLY A 172 -14.06 -9.14 2.34
C GLY A 172 -14.83 -10.10 1.43
N ILE A 173 -14.14 -10.80 0.51
CA ILE A 173 -14.74 -11.82 -0.35
C ILE A 173 -15.32 -12.95 0.51
N SER A 174 -14.55 -13.42 1.48
CA SER A 174 -14.97 -14.50 2.38
C SER A 174 -16.22 -14.12 3.19
N ALA A 175 -16.33 -12.87 3.63
CA ALA A 175 -17.48 -12.37 4.39
C ALA A 175 -18.78 -12.33 3.56
N VAL A 176 -18.66 -12.24 2.23
CA VAL A 176 -19.80 -12.14 1.30
C VAL A 176 -20.20 -13.52 0.78
N LEU A 177 -19.24 -14.41 0.57
CA LEU A 177 -19.47 -15.71 -0.05
C LEU A 177 -19.75 -16.85 0.95
N PHE A 178 -19.30 -16.75 2.20
CA PHE A 178 -19.37 -17.83 3.22
C PHE A 178 -19.81 -17.33 4.61
#